data_AF-A0A961VG25-F1
#
_entry.id   AF-A0A961VG25-F1
#
_cell.length_a   1.000
_cell.length_b   1.000
_cell.length_c   1.000
_cell.angle_alpha   90.00
_cell.angle_beta   90.00
_cell.angle_gamma   90.00
#
_symmetry.space_group_name_H-M   'P 1'
#
loop_
_entity.id
_entity.type
_entity.pdbx_description
1 polymer ?
#
loop_
_entity_poly.entity_id
_entity_poly.type
_entity_poly.pdbx_seq_one_letter_code
_entity_poly.pdbx_strand_id
1 'polypeptide(L)'
;MPTRTPIVKSWHWTVPALALAALACMVAGGAAAQEQESPPRSERAMQDNVPVEPVAQDNEIQARLQRILVASGWFTDPRVEVKEGIVFLDGFSETLEQSQWAGALAARTEDVVAVVNRIEVKPEIDWDLSPALQEVQRLSTAAQRAIPIVVIGAVILLVTWQIARLAARFMGWVLRNRIASPLMLTVVSRAFAVPVFILGLYLVLQISGLTNLALTVLGGTGLAGIIIGFAFRDIAENFLASLLLSVRNPFRAGDVVRIGGSEGIVVNLNTRSTVLLTQEGNHVQIPNATVFKSVITNFSSNPSRRGEFSVGIGYDDRTSQAQEIVERVLTAHPAVRTDPAPFVIVDELAAATVNLKAYFWFDSDIHSPLKLRSALMRQTKQALINGGISMPDEAREVIFPQGLPLYRAEPGGKPPVAPKRRKPPPSAESDATHAEGGLASEDEDILREAGAARTADERENLLKGS
;
A
#
# COMPACT_ATOMS: atom_id res chain seq x y z
N MET A 1 33.06 18.88 27.62
CA MET A 1 32.46 17.56 27.33
C MET A 1 31.46 17.72 26.19
N PRO A 2 31.40 16.76 25.25
CA PRO A 2 31.40 17.09 23.83
C PRO A 2 30.03 16.99 23.11
N THR A 3 29.85 17.91 22.17
CA THR A 3 29.23 17.82 20.82
C THR A 3 28.17 16.75 20.54
N ARG A 4 26.96 17.19 20.14
CA ARG A 4 26.16 16.54 19.08
C ARG A 4 25.39 17.56 18.24
N THR A 5 25.97 17.88 17.08
CA THR A 5 25.31 18.44 15.90
C THR A 5 24.40 17.38 15.24
N PRO A 6 23.22 17.73 14.71
CA PRO A 6 22.48 16.83 13.82
C PRO A 6 23.13 16.87 12.42
N ILE A 7 23.61 15.72 11.97
CA ILE A 7 24.18 15.53 10.64
C ILE A 7 23.04 15.57 9.62
N VAL A 8 23.09 16.59 8.76
CA VAL A 8 22.38 16.65 7.49
C VAL A 8 22.91 15.51 6.61
N LYS A 9 22.05 14.53 6.30
CA LYS A 9 22.39 13.46 5.36
C LYS A 9 21.80 13.83 4.00
N SER A 10 22.62 14.43 3.15
CA SER A 10 22.32 14.63 1.73
C SER A 10 22.17 13.26 1.06
N TRP A 11 20.96 12.96 0.58
CA TRP A 11 20.70 11.76 -0.20
C TRP A 11 21.12 12.02 -1.64
N HIS A 12 22.39 11.80 -1.93
CA HIS A 12 22.88 11.77 -3.29
C HIS A 12 22.25 10.59 -4.04
N TRP A 13 21.49 10.90 -5.09
CA TRP A 13 21.14 9.95 -6.14
C TRP A 13 22.42 9.60 -6.91
N THR A 14 23.08 8.53 -6.49
CA THR A 14 24.00 7.79 -7.34
C THR A 14 23.33 6.47 -7.68
N VAL A 15 22.85 6.38 -8.91
CA VAL A 15 22.49 5.12 -9.58
C VAL A 15 23.76 4.27 -9.67
N PRO A 16 23.71 2.98 -9.31
CA PRO A 16 24.49 2.03 -10.08
C PRO A 16 23.63 0.82 -10.50
N ALA A 17 23.49 0.67 -11.82
CA ALA A 17 23.86 -0.55 -12.52
C ALA A 17 23.44 -1.91 -11.90
N LEU A 18 22.15 -2.09 -11.57
CA LEU A 18 21.57 -3.38 -11.20
C LEU A 18 20.68 -3.95 -12.32
N ALA A 19 21.14 -3.85 -13.57
CA ALA A 19 20.42 -4.38 -14.74
C ALA A 19 21.29 -5.18 -15.73
N LEU A 20 22.56 -5.48 -15.39
CA LEU A 20 23.52 -6.06 -16.35
C LEU A 20 24.26 -7.31 -15.83
N ALA A 21 23.80 -7.96 -14.76
CA ALA A 21 24.43 -9.17 -14.22
C ALA A 21 23.58 -10.45 -14.35
N ALA A 22 22.37 -10.39 -14.91
CA ALA A 22 21.48 -11.56 -15.00
C ALA A 22 21.57 -12.32 -16.33
N LEU A 23 22.49 -11.97 -17.24
CA LEU A 23 22.57 -12.56 -18.58
C LEU A 23 23.77 -13.50 -18.82
N ALA A 24 24.55 -13.85 -17.78
CA ALA A 24 25.78 -14.65 -17.94
C ALA A 24 25.82 -15.99 -17.18
N CYS A 25 24.79 -16.35 -16.42
CA CYS A 25 24.75 -17.62 -15.71
C CYS A 25 23.45 -18.37 -16.02
N MET A 26 23.43 -19.13 -17.12
CA MET A 26 22.66 -20.39 -17.25
C MET A 26 22.87 -20.99 -18.65
N VAL A 27 24.12 -21.38 -18.92
CA VAL A 27 24.42 -22.53 -19.80
C VAL A 27 25.01 -23.60 -18.88
N ALA A 28 24.14 -24.19 -18.07
CA ALA A 28 24.43 -25.42 -17.35
C ALA A 28 23.13 -26.23 -17.43
N GLY A 29 23.00 -26.98 -18.51
CA GLY A 29 21.91 -27.92 -18.71
C GLY A 29 21.90 -28.93 -17.56
N GLY A 30 20.72 -29.12 -16.98
CA GLY A 30 20.46 -30.22 -16.07
C GLY A 30 20.67 -31.54 -16.79
N ALA A 31 21.66 -32.31 -16.35
CA ALA A 31 21.69 -33.74 -16.53
C ALA A 31 20.95 -34.37 -15.33
N ALA A 32 19.78 -34.95 -15.61
CA ALA A 32 19.06 -35.76 -14.65
C ALA A 32 19.92 -36.99 -14.30
N ALA A 33 20.17 -37.18 -13.00
CA ALA A 33 20.79 -38.39 -12.48
C ALA A 33 19.81 -39.56 -12.61
N GLN A 34 20.15 -40.55 -13.42
CA GLN A 34 19.55 -41.88 -13.36
C GLN A 34 20.41 -42.74 -12.42
N GLU A 35 19.80 -43.18 -11.31
CA GLU A 35 20.30 -44.29 -10.50
C GLU A 35 20.35 -45.55 -11.35
N GLN A 36 21.56 -46.08 -11.55
CA GLN A 36 21.79 -47.38 -12.17
C GLN A 36 21.94 -48.42 -11.06
N GLU A 37 20.88 -49.19 -10.90
CA GLU A 37 20.76 -50.35 -10.04
C GLU A 37 21.78 -51.43 -10.46
N SER A 38 22.62 -51.85 -9.51
CA SER A 38 23.64 -52.89 -9.72
C SER A 38 23.00 -54.29 -9.72
N PRO A 39 23.34 -55.21 -10.65
CA PRO A 39 22.86 -56.58 -10.57
C PRO A 39 23.66 -57.39 -9.53
N PRO A 40 23.08 -58.47 -8.96
CA PRO A 40 23.65 -59.16 -7.82
C PRO A 40 24.86 -60.00 -8.20
N ARG A 41 25.86 -60.03 -7.29
CA ARG A 41 26.92 -61.04 -7.25
C ARG A 41 26.29 -62.44 -7.27
N SER A 42 26.59 -63.20 -8.30
CA SER A 42 26.38 -64.64 -8.32
C SER A 42 27.62 -65.31 -7.72
N GLU A 43 27.43 -65.92 -6.55
CA GLU A 43 28.29 -66.99 -6.06
C GLU A 43 28.29 -68.14 -7.08
N ARG A 44 29.48 -68.53 -7.54
CA ARG A 44 29.75 -69.92 -7.90
C ARG A 44 30.98 -70.38 -7.16
N ALA A 45 30.74 -71.16 -6.12
CA ALA A 45 31.68 -72.11 -5.59
C ALA A 45 32.08 -73.09 -6.69
N MET A 46 33.37 -73.39 -6.78
CA MET A 46 33.89 -74.74 -6.98
C MET A 46 35.35 -74.74 -6.53
N GLN A 47 35.57 -75.44 -5.42
CA GLN A 47 36.86 -75.96 -5.00
C GLN A 47 37.36 -76.96 -6.03
N ASP A 48 38.65 -76.94 -6.30
CA ASP A 48 39.44 -78.16 -6.41
C ASP A 48 40.85 -77.85 -5.91
N ASN A 49 41.16 -78.35 -4.72
CA ASN A 49 42.50 -78.35 -4.18
C ASN A 49 43.20 -79.61 -4.73
N VAL A 50 44.15 -79.42 -5.65
CA VAL A 50 45.13 -80.47 -5.98
C VAL A 50 46.45 -80.08 -5.31
N PRO A 51 46.99 -80.90 -4.41
CA PRO A 51 48.28 -80.63 -3.79
C PRO A 51 49.38 -81.06 -4.76
N VAL A 52 50.17 -80.11 -5.25
CA VAL A 52 51.39 -80.38 -6.00
C VAL A 52 52.50 -79.58 -5.31
N GLU A 53 53.54 -80.28 -4.84
CA GLU A 53 54.76 -79.63 -4.38
C GLU A 53 55.34 -78.83 -5.56
N PRO A 54 55.66 -77.53 -5.39
CA PRO A 54 56.19 -76.74 -6.50
C PRO A 54 57.55 -77.29 -6.91
N VAL A 55 57.66 -77.77 -8.15
CA VAL A 55 58.92 -78.27 -8.71
C VAL A 55 59.83 -77.09 -9.10
N ALA A 56 59.26 -75.88 -9.27
CA ALA A 56 59.98 -74.63 -9.48
C ALA A 56 59.77 -73.63 -8.32
N GLN A 57 60.85 -72.99 -7.86
CA GLN A 57 60.75 -71.88 -6.91
C GLN A 57 60.15 -70.66 -7.63
N ASP A 58 59.28 -69.88 -6.97
CA ASP A 58 58.62 -68.67 -7.53
C ASP A 58 59.60 -67.73 -8.25
N ASN A 59 60.85 -67.67 -7.78
CA ASN A 59 61.94 -66.90 -8.38
C ASN A 59 62.31 -67.36 -9.80
N GLU A 60 62.22 -68.65 -10.12
CA GLU A 60 62.51 -69.20 -11.45
C GLU A 60 61.41 -68.89 -12.45
N ILE A 61 60.14 -68.98 -12.02
CA ILE A 61 58.96 -68.60 -12.80
C ILE A 61 59.03 -67.10 -13.12
N GLN A 62 59.30 -66.28 -12.11
CA GLN A 62 59.49 -64.84 -12.27
C GLN A 62 60.61 -64.52 -13.27
N ALA A 63 61.79 -65.10 -13.09
CA ALA A 63 62.94 -64.85 -13.97
C ALA A 63 62.72 -65.34 -15.41
N ARG A 64 61.91 -66.39 -15.61
CA ARG A 64 61.54 -66.90 -16.93
C ARG A 64 60.55 -65.97 -17.62
N LEU A 65 59.45 -65.62 -16.97
CA LEU A 65 58.43 -64.73 -17.53
C LEU A 65 58.98 -63.33 -17.80
N GLN A 66 59.76 -62.78 -16.85
CA GLN A 66 60.45 -61.51 -17.01
C GLN A 66 61.34 -61.51 -18.26
N ARG A 67 62.10 -62.59 -18.49
CA ARG A 67 62.93 -62.71 -19.70
C ARG A 67 62.10 -62.78 -20.99
N ILE A 68 61.00 -63.52 -21.00
CA ILE A 68 60.17 -63.65 -22.20
C ILE A 68 59.50 -62.31 -22.55
N LEU A 69 58.99 -61.59 -21.56
CA LEU A 69 58.36 -60.27 -21.78
C LEU A 69 59.37 -59.20 -22.19
N VAL A 70 60.60 -59.23 -21.63
CA VAL A 70 61.67 -58.32 -22.08
C VAL A 70 62.15 -58.69 -23.49
N ALA A 71 62.27 -59.98 -23.80
CA ALA A 71 62.77 -60.45 -25.09
C ALA A 71 61.77 -60.25 -26.24
N SER A 72 60.45 -60.19 -25.97
CA SER A 72 59.44 -59.93 -26.99
C SER A 72 59.51 -58.50 -27.55
N GLY A 73 60.05 -57.56 -26.78
CA GLY A 73 60.17 -56.15 -27.16
C GLY A 73 58.84 -55.39 -27.23
N TRP A 74 57.71 -56.01 -26.85
CA TRP A 74 56.37 -55.41 -26.94
C TRP A 74 55.97 -54.60 -25.70
N PHE A 75 56.76 -54.67 -24.62
CA PHE A 75 56.42 -54.05 -23.35
C PHE A 75 57.48 -53.04 -22.92
N THR A 76 57.05 -51.87 -22.45
CA THR A 76 57.93 -50.88 -21.82
C THR A 76 57.97 -51.12 -20.32
N ASP A 77 59.18 -51.31 -19.77
CA ASP A 77 59.41 -51.62 -18.34
C ASP A 77 58.53 -52.77 -17.80
N PRO A 78 58.50 -53.95 -18.46
CA PRO A 78 57.72 -55.07 -17.95
C PRO A 78 58.29 -55.51 -16.60
N ARG A 79 57.42 -55.72 -15.62
CA ARG A 79 57.77 -56.23 -14.30
C ARG A 79 56.86 -57.40 -13.97
N VAL A 80 57.48 -58.52 -13.64
CA VAL A 80 56.81 -59.72 -13.19
C VAL A 80 57.12 -59.93 -11.71
N GLU A 81 56.10 -60.09 -10.89
CA GLU A 81 56.22 -60.50 -9.49
C GLU A 81 55.42 -61.79 -9.29
N VAL A 82 56.04 -62.81 -8.68
CA VAL A 82 55.36 -64.09 -8.39
C VAL A 82 55.32 -64.31 -6.89
N LYS A 83 54.12 -64.55 -6.35
CA LYS A 83 53.90 -64.85 -4.93
C LYS A 83 52.93 -66.02 -4.81
N GLU A 84 53.39 -67.14 -4.26
CA GLU A 84 52.55 -68.32 -3.99
C GLU A 84 51.84 -68.82 -5.28
N GLY A 85 52.58 -68.86 -6.40
CA GLY A 85 52.04 -69.25 -7.70
C GLY A 85 51.11 -68.21 -8.37
N ILE A 86 50.90 -67.03 -7.79
CA ILE A 86 50.14 -65.93 -8.42
C ILE A 86 51.11 -64.98 -9.12
N VAL A 87 50.91 -64.76 -10.42
CA VAL A 87 51.75 -63.89 -11.25
C VAL A 87 51.10 -62.51 -11.39
N PHE A 88 51.80 -61.47 -10.99
CA PHE A 88 51.45 -60.07 -11.24
C PHE A 88 52.27 -59.55 -12.40
N LEU A 89 51.59 -59.03 -13.42
CA LEU A 89 52.23 -58.44 -14.61
C LEU A 89 51.98 -56.94 -14.60
N ASP A 90 53.04 -56.15 -14.44
CA ASP A 90 53.00 -54.70 -14.49
C ASP A 90 53.85 -54.20 -15.68
N GLY A 91 53.50 -53.05 -16.25
CA GLY A 91 54.22 -52.45 -17.37
C GLY A 91 53.27 -51.76 -18.34
N PHE A 92 53.81 -51.31 -19.47
CA PHE A 92 53.02 -50.68 -20.52
C PHE A 92 53.10 -51.46 -21.83
N SER A 93 51.97 -51.57 -22.53
CA SER A 93 51.88 -52.14 -23.89
C SER A 93 51.33 -51.11 -24.87
N GLU A 94 51.59 -51.28 -26.16
CA GLU A 94 51.07 -50.40 -27.20
C GLU A 94 49.63 -50.76 -27.59
N THR A 95 49.25 -52.05 -27.48
CA THR A 95 47.91 -52.51 -27.84
C THR A 95 47.29 -53.40 -26.77
N LEU A 96 45.95 -53.42 -26.73
CA LEU A 96 45.20 -54.30 -25.84
C LEU A 96 45.48 -55.78 -26.11
N GLU A 97 45.74 -56.15 -27.36
CA GLU A 97 46.09 -57.53 -27.74
C GLU A 97 47.43 -57.97 -27.13
N GLN A 98 48.44 -57.10 -27.09
CA GLN A 98 49.73 -57.40 -26.46
C GLN A 98 49.58 -57.59 -24.94
N SER A 99 48.82 -56.72 -24.26
CA SER A 99 48.50 -56.90 -22.84
C SER A 99 47.81 -58.23 -22.59
N GLN A 100 46.80 -58.59 -23.39
CA GLN A 100 46.09 -59.87 -23.28
C GLN A 100 47.00 -61.07 -23.55
N TRP A 101 47.93 -60.96 -24.51
CA TRP A 101 48.91 -62.01 -24.80
C TRP A 101 49.83 -62.29 -23.61
N ALA A 102 50.32 -61.26 -22.92
CA ALA A 102 51.15 -61.43 -21.72
C ALA A 102 50.39 -62.16 -20.60
N GLY A 103 49.13 -61.81 -20.38
CA GLY A 103 48.26 -62.51 -19.43
C GLY A 103 48.07 -63.99 -19.80
N ALA A 104 47.84 -64.28 -21.08
CA ALA A 104 47.67 -65.65 -21.57
C ALA A 104 48.97 -66.47 -21.51
N LEU A 105 50.13 -65.84 -21.74
CA LEU A 105 51.45 -66.48 -21.61
C LEU A 105 51.71 -66.90 -20.16
N ALA A 106 51.48 -65.99 -19.20
CA ALA A 106 51.66 -66.28 -17.79
C ALA A 106 50.71 -67.40 -17.32
N ALA A 107 49.46 -67.41 -17.78
CA ALA A 107 48.47 -68.42 -17.39
C ALA A 107 48.75 -69.82 -17.96
N ARG A 108 49.59 -69.92 -19.02
CA ARG A 108 50.00 -71.19 -19.63
C ARG A 108 51.37 -71.69 -19.16
N THR A 109 52.00 -70.96 -18.24
CA THR A 109 53.29 -71.35 -17.67
C THR A 109 53.05 -72.37 -16.56
N GLU A 110 53.88 -73.41 -16.52
CA GLU A 110 53.81 -74.48 -15.52
C GLU A 110 53.94 -73.89 -14.09
N ASP A 111 53.18 -74.45 -13.15
CA ASP A 111 53.11 -74.02 -11.74
C ASP A 111 52.54 -72.60 -11.48
N VAL A 112 51.80 -72.02 -12.43
CA VAL A 112 51.04 -70.76 -12.23
C VAL A 112 49.58 -71.05 -11.86
N VAL A 113 49.16 -70.59 -10.67
CA VAL A 113 47.80 -70.77 -10.13
C VAL A 113 46.84 -69.69 -10.63
N ALA A 114 47.28 -68.43 -10.71
CA ALA A 114 46.48 -67.31 -11.17
C ALA A 114 47.34 -66.18 -11.75
N VAL A 115 46.74 -65.35 -12.60
CA VAL A 115 47.41 -64.19 -13.21
C VAL A 115 46.61 -62.92 -13.00
N VAL A 116 47.27 -61.89 -12.48
CA VAL A 116 46.74 -60.54 -12.36
C VAL A 116 47.48 -59.65 -13.35
N ASN A 117 46.85 -59.43 -14.51
CA ASN A 117 47.43 -58.58 -15.54
C ASN A 117 47.07 -57.10 -15.28
N ARG A 118 48.09 -56.31 -14.93
CA ARG A 118 48.02 -54.85 -14.70
C ARG A 118 48.77 -54.07 -15.76
N ILE A 119 49.08 -54.68 -16.91
CA ILE A 119 49.74 -53.99 -18.01
C ILE A 119 48.77 -52.96 -18.60
N GLU A 120 49.12 -51.68 -18.46
CA GLU A 120 48.35 -50.56 -18.98
C GLU A 120 48.65 -50.37 -20.47
N VAL A 121 47.61 -50.20 -21.29
CA VAL A 121 47.77 -49.86 -22.71
C VAL A 121 48.00 -48.35 -22.78
N LYS A 122 49.14 -47.91 -23.31
CA LYS A 122 49.37 -46.48 -23.53
C LYS A 122 48.31 -45.99 -24.50
N PRO A 123 47.47 -45.00 -24.14
CA PRO A 123 46.61 -44.37 -25.13
C PRO A 123 47.52 -43.66 -26.14
N GLU A 124 47.51 -44.13 -27.39
CA GLU A 124 48.06 -43.34 -28.49
C GLU A 124 47.35 -41.99 -28.47
N ILE A 125 48.13 -40.90 -28.33
CA ILE A 125 47.59 -39.55 -28.52
C ILE A 125 47.41 -39.40 -30.02
N ASP A 126 46.30 -39.92 -30.53
CA ASP A 126 45.88 -39.67 -31.89
C ASP A 126 45.28 -38.25 -31.94
N TRP A 127 45.65 -37.47 -32.95
CA TRP A 127 45.10 -36.12 -33.16
C TRP A 127 43.69 -36.23 -33.77
N ASP A 128 42.84 -37.07 -33.18
CA ASP A 128 41.49 -37.28 -33.63
C ASP A 128 40.61 -36.10 -33.20
N LEU A 129 40.46 -35.15 -34.13
CA LEU A 129 39.57 -34.01 -34.00
C LEU A 129 38.11 -34.38 -34.34
N SER A 130 37.81 -35.64 -34.66
CA SER A 130 36.45 -36.09 -34.94
C SER A 130 35.44 -35.81 -33.82
N PRO A 131 35.71 -36.01 -32.50
CA PRO A 131 34.77 -35.63 -31.45
C PRO A 131 34.50 -34.12 -31.41
N ALA A 132 35.51 -33.29 -31.68
CA ALA A 132 35.34 -31.85 -31.75
C ALA A 132 34.50 -31.44 -32.98
N LEU A 133 34.76 -32.06 -34.14
CA LEU A 133 33.99 -31.84 -35.38
C LEU A 133 32.54 -32.34 -35.26
N GLN A 134 32.31 -33.46 -34.56
CA GLN A 134 30.97 -33.97 -34.27
C GLN A 134 30.19 -33.00 -33.37
N GLU A 135 30.84 -32.40 -32.37
CA GLU A 135 30.20 -31.40 -31.53
C GLU A 135 29.85 -30.14 -32.33
N VAL A 136 30.74 -29.69 -33.24
CA VAL A 136 30.43 -28.60 -34.18
C VAL A 136 29.25 -28.94 -35.10
N GLN A 137 29.14 -30.17 -35.58
CA GLN A 137 28.00 -30.62 -36.40
C GLN A 137 26.69 -30.71 -35.60
N ARG A 138 26.75 -31.10 -34.32
CA ARG A 138 25.59 -31.06 -33.42
C ARG A 138 25.11 -29.63 -33.19
N LEU A 139 26.03 -28.70 -32.95
CA LEU A 139 25.71 -27.29 -32.81
C LEU A 139 25.14 -26.70 -34.11
N SER A 140 25.67 -27.08 -35.27
CA SER A 140 25.20 -26.57 -36.57
C SER A 140 23.79 -27.07 -36.91
N THR A 141 23.50 -28.35 -36.67
CA THR A 141 22.16 -28.91 -36.86
C THR A 141 21.15 -28.35 -35.87
N ALA A 142 21.55 -28.12 -34.61
CA ALA A 142 20.73 -27.41 -33.63
C ALA A 142 20.45 -25.96 -34.07
N ALA A 143 21.45 -25.24 -34.58
CA ALA A 143 21.29 -23.88 -35.10
C ALA A 143 20.30 -23.85 -36.27
N GLN A 144 20.40 -24.77 -37.22
CA GLN A 144 19.48 -24.85 -38.36
C GLN A 144 18.03 -25.10 -37.93
N ARG A 145 17.81 -25.94 -36.91
CA ARG A 145 16.48 -26.18 -36.34
C ARG A 145 15.93 -24.97 -35.59
N ALA A 146 16.80 -24.14 -35.01
CA ALA A 146 16.41 -22.92 -34.31
C ALA A 146 16.04 -21.76 -35.26
N ILE A 147 16.59 -21.72 -36.49
CA ILE A 147 16.33 -20.62 -37.45
C ILE A 147 14.83 -20.37 -37.68
N PRO A 148 13.98 -21.38 -38.01
CA PRO A 148 12.54 -21.15 -38.19
C PRO A 148 11.86 -20.57 -36.95
N ILE A 149 12.23 -21.05 -35.75
CA ILE A 149 11.67 -20.59 -34.47
C ILE A 149 12.04 -19.13 -34.21
N VAL A 150 13.30 -18.77 -34.46
CA VAL A 150 13.78 -17.38 -34.34
C VAL A 150 13.08 -16.47 -35.34
N VAL A 151 12.89 -16.91 -36.59
CA VAL A 151 12.16 -16.14 -37.62
C VAL A 151 10.70 -15.93 -37.20
N ILE A 152 10.01 -16.98 -36.74
CA ILE A 152 8.63 -16.87 -36.24
C ILE A 152 8.58 -15.92 -35.04
N GLY A 153 9.50 -16.06 -34.08
CA GLY A 153 9.61 -15.17 -32.92
C GLY A 153 9.82 -13.72 -33.32
N ALA A 154 10.71 -13.44 -34.28
CA ALA A 154 10.96 -12.11 -34.80
C ALA A 154 9.73 -11.51 -35.50
N VAL A 155 8.98 -12.32 -36.27
CA VAL A 155 7.72 -11.91 -36.90
C VAL A 155 6.68 -11.58 -35.84
N ILE A 156 6.53 -12.40 -34.79
CA ILE A 156 5.60 -12.13 -33.69
C ILE A 156 5.99 -10.86 -32.94
N LEU A 157 7.27 -10.66 -32.63
CA LEU A 157 7.75 -9.41 -32.02
C LEU A 157 7.45 -8.20 -32.90
N LEU A 158 7.68 -8.30 -34.21
CA LEU A 158 7.38 -7.22 -35.16
C LEU A 158 5.88 -6.90 -35.18
N VAL A 159 5.03 -7.92 -35.29
CA VAL A 159 3.57 -7.76 -35.31
C VAL A 159 3.09 -7.15 -34.00
N THR A 160 3.51 -7.69 -32.86
CA THR A 160 3.10 -7.21 -31.53
C THR A 160 3.62 -5.79 -31.24
N TRP A 161 4.83 -5.46 -31.68
CA TRP A 161 5.36 -4.08 -31.62
C TRP A 161 4.52 -3.11 -32.47
N GLN A 162 4.12 -3.52 -33.68
CA GLN A 162 3.25 -2.71 -34.53
C GLN A 162 1.86 -2.54 -33.93
N ILE A 163 1.28 -3.58 -33.34
CA ILE A 163 0.00 -3.50 -32.62
C ILE A 163 0.14 -2.59 -31.40
N ALA A 164 1.20 -2.71 -30.60
CA ALA A 164 1.45 -1.87 -29.45
C ALA A 164 1.59 -0.38 -29.86
N ARG A 165 2.29 -0.11 -30.96
CA ARG A 165 2.41 1.23 -31.54
C ARG A 165 1.07 1.77 -32.04
N LEU A 166 0.24 0.91 -32.65
CA LEU A 166 -1.11 1.28 -33.09
C LEU A 166 -2.01 1.56 -31.89
N ALA A 167 -1.95 0.74 -30.84
CA ALA A 167 -2.68 0.95 -29.59
C ALA A 167 -2.31 2.29 -28.93
N ALA A 168 -1.01 2.62 -28.85
CA ALA A 168 -0.56 3.92 -28.34
C ALA A 168 -1.06 5.08 -29.21
N ARG A 169 -1.03 4.95 -30.54
CA ARG A 169 -1.53 5.99 -31.45
C ARG A 169 -3.04 6.18 -31.33
N PHE A 170 -3.78 5.09 -31.27
CA PHE A 170 -5.23 5.10 -31.10
C PHE A 170 -5.60 5.78 -29.78
N MET A 171 -4.96 5.38 -28.68
CA MET A 171 -5.17 5.99 -27.37
C MET A 171 -4.79 7.48 -27.36
N GLY A 172 -3.66 7.83 -27.99
CA GLY A 172 -3.23 9.22 -28.13
C GLY A 172 -4.18 10.07 -29.00
N TRP A 173 -4.90 9.46 -29.94
CA TRP A 173 -5.96 10.13 -30.70
C TRP A 173 -7.21 10.35 -29.84
N VAL A 174 -7.66 9.33 -29.11
CA VAL A 174 -8.84 9.41 -28.23
C VAL A 174 -8.65 10.44 -27.12
N LEU A 175 -7.47 10.48 -26.47
CA LEU A 175 -7.22 11.36 -25.33
C LEU A 175 -6.72 12.75 -25.71
N ARG A 176 -6.45 13.04 -26.99
CA ARG A 176 -5.90 14.34 -27.42
C ARG A 176 -6.78 15.52 -27.02
N ASN A 177 -8.09 15.34 -27.04
CA ASN A 177 -9.05 16.39 -26.69
C ASN A 177 -9.37 16.45 -25.19
N ARG A 178 -8.85 15.50 -24.40
CA ARG A 178 -9.10 15.39 -22.95
C ARG A 178 -7.89 15.78 -22.10
N ILE A 179 -6.67 15.63 -22.63
CA ILE A 179 -5.42 15.93 -21.92
C ILE A 179 -4.70 17.06 -22.66
N ALA A 180 -4.60 18.23 -22.03
CA ALA A 180 -3.90 19.39 -22.59
C ALA A 180 -2.37 19.23 -22.59
N SER A 181 -1.81 18.48 -21.63
CA SER A 181 -0.37 18.27 -21.52
C SER A 181 0.15 17.19 -22.50
N PRO A 182 1.03 17.54 -23.45
CA PRO A 182 1.58 16.58 -24.42
C PRO A 182 2.44 15.50 -23.75
N LEU A 183 3.06 15.82 -22.61
CA LEU A 183 3.86 14.89 -21.83
C LEU A 183 2.96 13.82 -21.18
N MET A 184 1.88 14.22 -20.51
CA MET A 184 0.92 13.27 -19.93
C MET A 184 0.27 12.40 -21.00
N LEU A 185 -0.11 12.99 -22.15
CA LEU A 185 -0.69 12.23 -23.25
C LEU A 185 0.27 11.12 -23.74
N THR A 186 1.55 11.43 -23.84
CA THR A 186 2.58 10.44 -24.25
C THR A 186 2.74 9.33 -23.22
N VAL A 187 2.80 9.68 -21.93
CA VAL A 187 2.94 8.70 -20.83
C VAL A 187 1.75 7.76 -20.78
N VAL A 188 0.53 8.30 -20.77
CA VAL A 188 -0.71 7.49 -20.71
C VAL A 188 -0.82 6.60 -21.95
N SER A 189 -0.57 7.13 -23.15
CA SER A 189 -0.64 6.35 -24.39
C SER A 189 0.36 5.19 -24.41
N ARG A 190 1.59 5.41 -23.91
CA ARG A 190 2.59 4.34 -23.79
C ARG A 190 2.23 3.30 -22.74
N ALA A 191 1.58 3.70 -21.65
CA ALA A 191 1.13 2.76 -20.62
C ALA A 191 0.18 1.69 -21.20
N PHE A 192 -0.66 2.04 -22.18
CA PHE A 192 -1.52 1.07 -22.88
C PHE A 192 -0.77 0.15 -23.86
N ALA A 193 0.40 0.56 -24.36
CA ALA A 193 1.22 -0.25 -25.26
C ALA A 193 2.06 -1.31 -24.53
N VAL A 194 2.46 -1.03 -23.29
CA VAL A 194 3.32 -1.92 -22.49
C VAL A 194 2.72 -3.33 -22.31
N PRO A 195 1.45 -3.51 -21.90
CA PRO A 195 0.86 -4.84 -21.77
C PRO A 195 0.83 -5.63 -23.09
N VAL A 196 0.55 -4.96 -24.20
CA VAL A 196 0.53 -5.57 -25.55
C VAL A 196 1.93 -6.08 -25.92
N PHE A 197 2.96 -5.29 -25.64
CA PHE A 197 4.34 -5.69 -25.88
C PHE A 197 4.77 -6.86 -24.99
N ILE A 198 4.43 -6.83 -23.69
CA ILE A 198 4.75 -7.91 -22.76
C ILE A 198 4.05 -9.22 -23.16
N LEU A 199 2.80 -9.15 -23.63
CA LEU A 199 2.09 -10.30 -24.15
C LEU A 199 2.78 -10.87 -25.40
N GLY A 200 3.25 -10.01 -26.31
CA GLY A 200 4.02 -10.43 -27.47
C GLY A 200 5.35 -11.10 -27.10
N LEU A 201 6.08 -10.53 -26.14
CA LEU A 201 7.29 -11.11 -25.59
C LEU A 201 7.00 -12.50 -24.99
N TYR A 202 5.95 -12.63 -24.18
CA TYR A 202 5.53 -13.90 -23.61
C TYR A 202 5.28 -14.98 -24.67
N LEU A 203 4.53 -14.67 -25.73
CA LEU A 203 4.26 -15.61 -26.84
C LEU A 203 5.55 -16.09 -27.51
N VAL A 204 6.52 -15.20 -27.69
CA VAL A 204 7.81 -15.53 -28.32
C VAL A 204 8.63 -16.47 -27.45
N LEU A 205 8.71 -16.19 -26.14
CA LEU A 205 9.40 -17.08 -25.20
C LEU A 205 8.73 -18.47 -25.14
N GLN A 206 7.40 -18.52 -25.19
CA GLN A 206 6.65 -19.78 -25.15
C GLN A 206 6.84 -20.63 -26.41
N ILE A 207 6.75 -20.04 -27.60
CA ILE A 207 6.97 -20.75 -28.87
C ILE A 207 8.43 -21.19 -29.02
N SER A 208 9.36 -20.45 -28.42
CA SER A 208 10.78 -20.80 -28.44
C SER A 208 11.15 -21.95 -27.48
N GLY A 209 10.20 -22.44 -26.68
CA GLY A 209 10.44 -23.48 -25.67
C GLY A 209 11.07 -22.96 -24.37
N LEU A 210 11.21 -21.64 -24.21
CA LEU A 210 11.75 -20.99 -23.01
C LEU A 210 10.61 -20.76 -21.99
N THR A 211 9.79 -21.80 -21.75
CA THR A 211 8.58 -21.70 -20.91
C THR A 211 8.92 -21.23 -19.49
N ASN A 212 10.02 -21.68 -18.91
CA ASN A 212 10.44 -21.24 -17.57
C ASN A 212 10.73 -19.74 -17.53
N LEU A 213 11.39 -19.19 -18.56
CA LEU A 213 11.64 -17.75 -18.66
C LEU A 213 10.34 -16.99 -18.97
N ALA A 214 9.44 -17.54 -19.78
CA ALA A 214 8.13 -16.95 -20.01
C ALA A 214 7.34 -16.82 -18.71
N LEU A 215 7.37 -17.86 -17.86
CA LEU A 215 6.76 -17.86 -16.53
C LEU A 215 7.46 -16.87 -15.59
N THR A 216 8.79 -16.76 -15.62
CA THR A 216 9.53 -15.75 -14.84
C THR A 216 9.16 -14.33 -15.26
N VAL A 217 9.08 -14.04 -16.56
CA VAL A 217 8.67 -12.73 -17.08
C VAL A 217 7.22 -12.42 -16.68
N LEU A 218 6.32 -13.38 -16.79
CA LEU A 218 4.93 -13.22 -16.41
C LEU A 218 4.77 -13.02 -14.89
N GLY A 219 5.49 -13.81 -14.08
CA GLY A 219 5.50 -13.69 -12.62
C GLY A 219 6.10 -12.36 -12.15
N GLY A 220 7.24 -11.95 -12.73
CA GLY A 220 7.87 -10.67 -12.44
C GLY A 220 7.01 -9.48 -12.84
N THR A 221 6.39 -9.54 -14.03
CA THR A 221 5.44 -8.50 -14.48
C THR A 221 4.19 -8.48 -13.61
N GLY A 222 3.66 -9.64 -13.21
CA GLY A 222 2.53 -9.75 -12.31
C GLY A 222 2.81 -9.09 -10.96
N LEU A 223 3.96 -9.38 -10.36
CA LEU A 223 4.40 -8.73 -9.12
C LEU A 223 4.57 -7.21 -9.29
N ALA A 224 5.22 -6.77 -10.36
CA ALA A 224 5.36 -5.35 -10.68
C ALA A 224 4.00 -4.67 -10.84
N GLY A 225 3.05 -5.34 -11.50
CA GLY A 225 1.67 -4.89 -11.68
C GLY A 225 0.93 -4.72 -10.33
N ILE A 226 1.13 -5.64 -9.39
CA ILE A 226 0.56 -5.55 -8.03
C ILE A 226 1.13 -4.33 -7.29
N ILE A 227 2.45 -4.13 -7.34
CA ILE A 227 3.11 -2.98 -6.69
C ILE A 227 2.59 -1.66 -7.27
N ILE A 228 2.49 -1.58 -8.59
CA ILE A 228 1.90 -0.43 -9.28
C ILE A 228 0.44 -0.25 -8.85
N GLY A 229 -0.35 -1.33 -8.78
CA GLY A 229 -1.73 -1.30 -8.30
C GLY A 229 -1.87 -0.74 -6.89
N PHE A 230 -0.97 -1.12 -5.97
CA PHE A 230 -0.94 -0.54 -4.63
C PHE A 230 -0.60 0.96 -4.65
N ALA A 231 0.32 1.39 -5.50
CA ALA A 231 0.65 2.80 -5.65
C ALA A 231 -0.53 3.64 -6.18
N PHE A 232 -1.40 3.05 -7.01
CA PHE A 232 -2.59 3.71 -7.56
C PHE A 232 -3.86 3.56 -6.69
N ARG A 233 -3.80 2.81 -5.58
CA ARG A 233 -4.96 2.53 -4.73
C ARG A 233 -5.67 3.80 -4.27
N ASP A 234 -4.93 4.78 -3.76
CA ASP A 234 -5.52 6.01 -3.21
C ASP A 234 -6.17 6.86 -4.30
N ILE A 235 -5.61 6.87 -5.51
CA ILE A 235 -6.16 7.59 -6.66
C ILE A 235 -7.49 6.94 -7.08
N ALA A 236 -7.50 5.61 -7.21
CA ALA A 236 -8.70 4.86 -7.56
C ALA A 236 -9.80 5.02 -6.50
N GLU A 237 -9.43 5.01 -5.22
CA GLU A 237 -10.36 5.17 -4.11
C GLU A 237 -11.03 6.55 -4.12
N ASN A 238 -10.27 7.63 -4.30
CA ASN A 238 -10.82 8.99 -4.38
C ASN A 238 -11.67 9.20 -5.63
N PHE A 239 -11.28 8.62 -6.77
CA PHE A 239 -12.07 8.68 -8.00
C PHE A 239 -13.40 7.94 -7.84
N LEU A 240 -13.39 6.73 -7.29
CA LEU A 240 -14.61 5.95 -7.04
C LEU A 240 -15.52 6.67 -6.04
N ALA A 241 -14.95 7.25 -4.98
CA ALA A 241 -15.69 8.06 -4.03
C ALA A 241 -16.33 9.28 -4.69
N SER A 242 -15.61 10.00 -5.56
CA SER A 242 -16.15 11.12 -6.35
C SER A 242 -17.37 10.69 -7.19
N LEU A 243 -17.25 9.56 -7.91
CA LEU A 243 -18.34 9.01 -8.71
C LEU A 243 -19.56 8.64 -7.85
N LEU A 244 -19.33 7.94 -6.73
CA LEU A 244 -20.41 7.52 -5.83
C LEU A 244 -21.10 8.71 -5.15
N LEU A 245 -20.34 9.73 -4.75
CA LEU A 245 -20.88 10.98 -4.21
C LEU A 245 -21.71 11.72 -5.26
N SER A 246 -21.25 11.78 -6.51
CA SER A 246 -21.99 12.42 -7.61
C SER A 246 -23.26 11.65 -8.01
N VAL A 247 -23.28 10.32 -7.86
CA VAL A 247 -24.48 9.52 -8.15
C VAL A 247 -25.49 9.61 -7.02
N ARG A 248 -25.04 9.50 -5.76
CA ARG A 248 -25.92 9.51 -4.58
C ARG A 248 -26.34 10.91 -4.15
N ASN A 249 -25.57 11.95 -4.49
CA ASN A 249 -25.79 13.35 -4.15
C ASN A 249 -26.24 13.56 -2.69
N PRO A 250 -25.44 13.15 -1.68
CA PRO A 250 -25.79 13.34 -0.27
C PRO A 250 -25.84 14.83 0.16
N PHE A 251 -25.28 15.71 -0.66
CA PHE A 251 -25.31 17.17 -0.53
C PHE A 251 -25.19 17.79 -1.92
N ARG A 252 -25.54 19.07 -2.04
CA ARG A 252 -25.36 19.92 -3.22
C ARG A 252 -24.37 21.05 -2.94
N ALA A 253 -23.85 21.66 -4.01
CA ALA A 253 -23.13 22.92 -3.87
C ALA A 253 -24.09 23.97 -3.28
N GLY A 254 -23.64 24.69 -2.27
CA GLY A 254 -24.43 25.63 -1.47
C GLY A 254 -24.99 25.04 -0.17
N ASP A 255 -24.98 23.72 0.02
CA ASP A 255 -25.48 23.13 1.27
C ASP A 255 -24.49 23.38 2.44
N VAL A 256 -25.02 23.70 3.62
CA VAL A 256 -24.26 23.75 4.87
C VAL A 256 -24.15 22.32 5.42
N VAL A 257 -22.92 21.82 5.51
CA VAL A 257 -22.65 20.43 5.92
C VAL A 257 -21.56 20.36 6.98
N ARG A 258 -21.62 19.32 7.80
CA ARG A 258 -20.53 18.91 8.67
C ARG A 258 -20.02 17.52 8.25
N ILE A 259 -18.74 17.45 7.90
CA ILE A 259 -18.08 16.24 7.40
C ILE A 259 -16.78 16.04 8.19
N GLY A 260 -16.65 14.90 8.87
CA GLY A 260 -15.41 14.56 9.57
C GLY A 260 -14.94 15.61 10.59
N GLY A 261 -15.88 16.33 11.22
CA GLY A 261 -15.59 17.40 12.19
C GLY A 261 -15.38 18.79 11.59
N SER A 262 -15.30 18.92 10.26
CA SER A 262 -15.27 20.23 9.58
C SER A 262 -16.69 20.64 9.18
N GLU A 263 -17.11 21.85 9.54
CA GLU A 263 -18.41 22.43 9.18
C GLU A 263 -18.21 23.60 8.22
N GLY A 264 -19.05 23.66 7.19
CA GLY A 264 -19.01 24.74 6.21
C GLY A 264 -19.96 24.51 5.05
N ILE A 265 -20.00 25.47 4.14
CA ILE A 265 -20.81 25.46 2.95
C ILE A 265 -20.08 24.73 1.83
N VAL A 266 -20.73 23.79 1.15
CA VAL A 266 -20.13 23.06 0.02
C VAL A 266 -19.94 24.01 -1.16
N VAL A 267 -18.69 24.22 -1.58
CA VAL A 267 -18.38 25.06 -2.75
C VAL A 267 -18.41 24.20 -4.02
N ASN A 268 -17.61 23.15 -4.06
CA ASN A 268 -17.54 22.24 -5.21
C ASN A 268 -17.03 20.84 -4.84
N LEU A 269 -17.28 19.89 -5.75
CA LEU A 269 -16.75 18.53 -5.73
C LEU A 269 -15.77 18.37 -6.91
N ASN A 270 -14.49 18.27 -6.62
CA ASN A 270 -13.44 17.98 -7.59
C ASN A 270 -13.26 16.46 -7.75
N THR A 271 -12.41 16.03 -8.70
CA THR A 271 -12.12 14.59 -8.92
C THR A 271 -11.53 13.89 -7.70
N ARG A 272 -10.83 14.63 -6.82
CA ARG A 272 -10.12 14.07 -5.65
C ARG A 272 -10.57 14.62 -4.29
N SER A 273 -11.25 15.76 -4.24
CA SER A 273 -11.60 16.44 -2.99
C SER A 273 -12.93 17.18 -3.08
N THR A 274 -13.60 17.30 -1.94
CA THR A 274 -14.72 18.23 -1.70
C THR A 274 -14.17 19.47 -1.04
N VAL A 275 -14.56 20.65 -1.52
CA VAL A 275 -14.16 21.93 -0.93
C VAL A 275 -15.33 22.50 -0.14
N LEU A 276 -15.08 22.80 1.13
CA LEU A 276 -16.00 23.51 2.02
C LEU A 276 -15.47 24.92 2.27
N LEU A 277 -16.38 25.87 2.45
CA LEU A 277 -16.08 27.21 2.97
C LEU A 277 -16.64 27.34 4.38
N THR A 278 -15.76 27.56 5.36
CA THR A 278 -16.19 27.75 6.75
C THR A 278 -16.80 29.13 6.97
N GLN A 279 -17.56 29.31 8.06
CA GLN A 279 -18.13 30.62 8.40
C GLN A 279 -17.05 31.67 8.72
N GLU A 280 -15.84 31.24 9.05
CA GLU A 280 -14.68 32.11 9.23
C GLU A 280 -13.97 32.46 7.90
N GLY A 281 -14.48 32.01 6.75
CA GLY A 281 -13.94 32.30 5.42
C GLY A 281 -12.79 31.40 4.96
N ASN A 282 -12.59 30.22 5.58
CA ASN A 282 -11.51 29.31 5.22
C ASN A 282 -11.94 28.26 4.18
N HIS A 283 -11.10 27.99 3.17
CA HIS A 283 -11.29 26.86 2.26
C HIS A 283 -10.74 25.57 2.86
N VAL A 284 -11.62 24.63 3.18
CA VAL A 284 -11.28 23.30 3.70
C VAL A 284 -11.42 22.27 2.58
N GLN A 285 -10.32 21.62 2.20
CA GLN A 285 -10.34 20.55 1.20
C GLN A 285 -10.29 19.19 1.88
N ILE A 286 -11.33 18.38 1.67
CA ILE A 286 -11.44 17.05 2.24
C ILE A 286 -11.33 16.02 1.11
N PRO A 287 -10.44 15.01 1.18
CA PRO A 287 -10.38 13.95 0.16
C PRO A 287 -11.73 13.27 -0.01
N ASN A 288 -12.14 13.01 -1.25
CA ASN A 288 -13.45 12.41 -1.55
C ASN A 288 -13.65 11.06 -0.85
N ALA A 289 -12.58 10.26 -0.77
CA ALA A 289 -12.59 8.99 -0.04
C ALA A 289 -12.94 9.19 1.45
N THR A 290 -12.37 10.22 2.08
CA THR A 290 -12.66 10.57 3.47
C THR A 290 -14.11 11.04 3.62
N VAL A 291 -14.60 11.89 2.72
CA VAL A 291 -16.00 12.35 2.73
C VAL A 291 -16.97 11.17 2.66
N PHE A 292 -16.74 10.26 1.71
CA PHE A 292 -17.60 9.10 1.50
C PHE A 292 -17.61 8.12 2.70
N LYS A 293 -16.50 8.02 3.42
CA LYS A 293 -16.37 7.15 4.62
C LYS A 293 -16.83 7.82 5.91
N SER A 294 -16.96 9.14 5.93
CA SER A 294 -17.29 9.92 7.13
C SER A 294 -18.80 10.00 7.37
N VAL A 295 -19.19 10.31 8.60
CA VAL A 295 -20.55 10.77 8.89
C VAL A 295 -20.73 12.14 8.26
N ILE A 296 -21.79 12.29 7.47
CA ILE A 296 -22.19 13.54 6.82
C ILE A 296 -23.45 14.04 7.54
N THR A 297 -23.37 15.20 8.17
CA THR A 297 -24.54 15.91 8.69
C THR A 297 -24.86 17.05 7.74
N ASN A 298 -25.99 16.96 7.02
CA ASN A 298 -26.45 18.03 6.14
C ASN A 298 -27.49 18.88 6.88
N PHE A 299 -27.20 20.17 7.06
CA PHE A 299 -28.09 21.10 7.74
C PHE A 299 -29.08 21.79 6.77
N SER A 300 -28.80 21.78 5.47
CA SER A 300 -29.65 22.40 4.43
C SER A 300 -30.66 21.44 3.81
N SER A 301 -30.49 20.12 3.98
CA SER A 301 -31.47 19.13 3.46
C SER A 301 -32.87 19.27 4.06
N ASN A 302 -32.98 19.81 5.27
CA ASN A 302 -34.25 20.11 5.92
C ASN A 302 -34.26 21.59 6.31
N PRO A 303 -35.07 22.44 5.66
CA PRO A 303 -35.15 23.87 5.97
C PRO A 303 -35.53 24.16 7.42
N SER A 304 -36.30 23.25 8.05
CA SER A 304 -36.71 23.40 9.44
C SER A 304 -35.65 22.83 10.38
N ARG A 305 -34.97 23.72 11.09
CA ARG A 305 -33.94 23.38 12.09
C ARG A 305 -34.44 23.68 13.50
N ARG A 306 -34.08 22.81 14.45
CA ARG A 306 -34.35 23.03 15.87
C ARG A 306 -33.20 23.81 16.51
N GLY A 307 -33.53 24.95 17.11
CA GLY A 307 -32.66 25.73 17.98
C GLY A 307 -32.96 25.45 19.45
N GLU A 308 -31.98 25.75 20.30
CA GLU A 308 -32.13 25.68 21.75
C GLU A 308 -31.34 26.79 22.45
N PHE A 309 -31.82 27.21 23.61
CA PHE A 309 -31.04 28.00 24.58
C PHE A 309 -31.48 27.70 26.01
N SER A 310 -30.63 28.02 26.97
CA SER A 310 -30.92 27.85 28.40
C SER A 310 -31.04 29.17 29.12
N VAL A 311 -31.90 29.23 30.13
CA VAL A 311 -32.08 30.37 31.03
C VAL A 311 -32.25 29.88 32.47
N GLY A 312 -31.52 30.49 33.41
CA GLY A 312 -31.61 30.16 34.83
C GLY A 312 -32.57 31.08 35.56
N ILE A 313 -33.48 30.52 36.36
CA ILE A 313 -34.41 31.25 37.23
C ILE A 313 -34.08 30.98 38.72
N GLY A 314 -34.56 31.82 39.63
CA GLY A 314 -34.39 31.62 41.06
C GLY A 314 -35.17 30.42 41.59
N TYR A 315 -34.66 29.79 42.66
CA TYR A 315 -35.34 28.66 43.32
C TYR A 315 -36.69 29.02 43.96
N ASP A 316 -36.84 30.29 44.37
CA ASP A 316 -38.08 30.79 44.97
C ASP A 316 -39.15 31.15 43.93
N ASP A 317 -38.79 31.20 42.63
CA ASP A 317 -39.72 31.51 41.56
C ASP A 317 -40.59 30.30 41.18
N ARG A 318 -41.80 30.56 40.71
CA ARG A 318 -42.68 29.50 40.19
C ARG A 318 -42.19 29.05 38.81
N THR A 319 -41.63 27.85 38.75
CA THR A 319 -41.10 27.26 37.52
C THR A 319 -42.12 27.22 36.38
N SER A 320 -43.37 26.83 36.66
CA SER A 320 -44.43 26.79 35.64
C SER A 320 -44.72 28.16 35.05
N GLN A 321 -44.74 29.20 35.88
CA GLN A 321 -44.95 30.57 35.42
C GLN A 321 -43.79 31.05 34.53
N ALA A 322 -42.55 30.70 34.88
CA ALA A 322 -41.39 31.02 34.05
C ALA A 322 -41.45 30.30 32.70
N GLN A 323 -41.82 29.01 32.68
CA GLN A 323 -42.00 28.24 31.44
C GLN A 323 -43.05 28.89 30.53
N GLU A 324 -44.22 29.26 31.06
CA GLU A 324 -45.29 29.93 30.30
C GLU A 324 -44.84 31.29 29.72
N ILE A 325 -44.02 32.05 30.45
CA ILE A 325 -43.48 33.33 29.96
C ILE A 325 -42.53 33.07 28.79
N VAL A 326 -41.60 32.12 28.93
CA VAL A 326 -40.63 31.80 27.87
C VAL A 326 -41.34 31.25 26.64
N GLU A 327 -42.27 30.31 26.80
CA GLU A 327 -43.05 29.74 25.70
C GLU A 327 -43.84 30.82 24.93
N ARG A 328 -44.40 31.80 25.63
CA ARG A 328 -45.12 32.92 25.01
C ARG A 328 -44.20 33.79 24.16
N VAL A 329 -42.96 34.04 24.61
CA VAL A 329 -41.95 34.76 23.82
C VAL A 329 -41.61 34.00 22.55
N LEU A 330 -41.36 32.69 22.66
CA LEU A 330 -41.04 31.85 21.50
C LEU A 330 -42.19 31.83 20.49
N THR A 331 -43.42 31.60 20.95
CA THR A 331 -44.61 31.51 20.10
C THR A 331 -44.98 32.85 19.45
N ALA A 332 -44.66 33.98 20.09
CA ALA A 332 -44.94 35.30 19.54
C ALA A 332 -43.91 35.77 18.49
N HIS A 333 -42.71 35.17 18.47
CA HIS A 333 -41.64 35.64 17.61
C HIS A 333 -41.84 35.18 16.15
N PRO A 334 -41.81 36.08 15.15
CA PRO A 334 -42.18 35.76 13.77
C PRO A 334 -41.27 34.74 13.07
N ALA A 335 -40.00 34.66 13.46
CA ALA A 335 -39.04 33.69 12.92
C ALA A 335 -39.16 32.28 13.53
N VAL A 336 -39.96 32.11 14.59
CA VAL A 336 -40.18 30.81 15.22
C VAL A 336 -41.42 30.16 14.60
N ARG A 337 -41.28 28.90 14.19
CA ARG A 337 -42.40 28.12 13.67
C ARG A 337 -43.35 27.71 14.78
N THR A 338 -44.63 27.75 14.46
CA THR A 338 -45.71 27.27 15.34
C THR A 338 -45.91 25.75 15.25
N ASP A 339 -45.51 25.12 14.15
CA ASP A 339 -45.53 23.67 13.96
C ASP A 339 -44.18 23.18 13.38
N PRO A 340 -43.39 22.38 14.12
CA PRO A 340 -43.66 21.91 15.48
C PRO A 340 -43.64 23.02 16.53
N ALA A 341 -44.51 22.93 17.53
CA ALA A 341 -44.62 23.94 18.58
C ALA A 341 -43.33 24.05 19.41
N PRO A 342 -42.92 25.27 19.81
CA PRO A 342 -41.83 25.44 20.75
C PRO A 342 -42.24 24.93 22.14
N PHE A 343 -41.27 24.49 22.94
CA PHE A 343 -41.53 24.01 24.29
C PHE A 343 -40.36 24.32 25.23
N VAL A 344 -40.66 24.40 26.52
CA VAL A 344 -39.69 24.77 27.56
C VAL A 344 -39.73 23.73 28.67
N ILE A 345 -38.59 23.15 29.00
CA ILE A 345 -38.44 22.14 30.04
C ILE A 345 -37.49 22.60 31.13
N VAL A 346 -37.62 22.01 32.32
CA VAL A 346 -36.58 22.07 33.35
C VAL A 346 -35.47 21.11 32.93
N ASP A 347 -34.29 21.64 32.67
CA ASP A 347 -33.11 20.88 32.25
C ASP A 347 -32.31 20.40 33.47
N GLU A 348 -32.10 21.27 34.45
CA GLU A 348 -31.24 21.02 35.60
C GLU A 348 -31.60 21.89 36.82
N LEU A 349 -31.41 21.34 38.03
CA LEU A 349 -31.39 22.09 39.29
C LEU A 349 -29.93 22.39 39.66
N ALA A 350 -29.41 23.57 39.26
CA ALA A 350 -28.02 23.96 39.45
C ALA A 350 -27.77 24.58 40.83
N ALA A 351 -26.52 24.94 41.15
CA ALA A 351 -26.15 25.41 42.49
C ALA A 351 -26.91 26.67 42.98
N ALA A 352 -27.29 27.56 42.06
CA ALA A 352 -27.96 28.83 42.39
C ALA A 352 -29.26 29.07 41.59
N THR A 353 -29.48 28.32 40.51
CA THR A 353 -30.60 28.51 39.58
C THR A 353 -31.28 27.19 39.23
N VAL A 354 -32.57 27.29 38.91
CA VAL A 354 -33.28 26.26 38.16
C VAL A 354 -33.09 26.57 36.67
N ASN A 355 -32.38 25.71 35.95
CA ASN A 355 -32.08 25.91 34.54
C ASN A 355 -33.24 25.38 33.68
N LEU A 356 -33.85 26.29 32.93
CA LEU A 356 -34.82 25.96 31.89
C LEU A 356 -34.11 25.86 30.55
N LYS A 357 -34.50 24.88 29.73
CA LYS A 357 -34.08 24.78 28.33
C LYS A 357 -35.28 24.96 27.41
N ALA A 358 -35.16 25.93 26.52
CA ALA A 358 -36.14 26.27 25.50
C ALA A 358 -35.74 25.64 24.17
N TYR A 359 -36.70 24.98 23.51
CA TYR A 359 -36.56 24.43 22.16
C TYR A 359 -37.54 25.10 21.22
N PHE A 360 -37.07 25.45 20.02
CA PHE A 360 -37.88 26.11 19.00
C PHE A 360 -37.43 25.68 17.60
N TRP A 361 -38.34 25.69 16.64
CA TRP A 361 -38.03 25.40 15.24
C TRP A 361 -38.02 26.69 14.43
N PHE A 362 -37.11 26.81 13.48
CA PHE A 362 -36.99 27.97 12.59
C PHE A 362 -36.51 27.53 11.21
N ASP A 363 -36.69 28.40 10.22
CA ASP A 363 -36.19 28.19 8.87
C ASP A 363 -34.72 28.62 8.77
N SER A 364 -33.81 27.67 8.58
CA SER A 364 -32.36 27.94 8.55
C SER A 364 -31.88 28.60 7.26
N ASP A 365 -32.65 28.50 6.18
CA ASP A 365 -32.28 29.15 4.91
C ASP A 365 -32.53 30.66 5.01
N ILE A 366 -33.57 31.06 5.75
CA ILE A 366 -33.96 32.46 5.94
C ILE A 366 -33.24 33.07 7.14
N HIS A 367 -33.15 32.35 8.25
CA HIS A 367 -32.72 32.89 9.53
C HIS A 367 -31.39 32.31 10.03
N SER A 368 -30.47 33.18 10.43
CA SER A 368 -29.20 32.78 11.05
C SER A 368 -29.47 32.15 12.43
N PRO A 369 -29.03 30.89 12.67
CA PRO A 369 -29.19 30.23 13.96
C PRO A 369 -28.63 31.03 15.14
N LEU A 370 -27.49 31.70 14.92
CA LEU A 370 -26.79 32.46 15.95
C LEU A 370 -27.55 33.74 16.32
N LYS A 371 -27.98 34.50 15.30
CA LYS A 371 -28.70 35.77 15.47
C LYS A 371 -30.07 35.56 16.09
N LEU A 372 -30.83 34.58 15.60
CA LEU A 372 -32.14 34.24 16.15
C LEU A 372 -32.06 33.79 17.60
N ARG A 373 -31.07 32.94 17.95
CA ARG A 373 -30.86 32.53 19.34
C ARG A 373 -30.57 33.74 20.23
N SER A 374 -29.76 34.69 19.77
CA SER A 374 -29.46 35.92 20.52
C SER A 374 -30.72 36.76 20.78
N ALA A 375 -31.51 37.01 19.73
CA ALA A 375 -32.74 37.79 19.83
C ALA A 375 -33.74 37.16 20.81
N LEU A 376 -34.00 35.86 20.69
CA LEU A 376 -34.89 35.14 21.59
C LEU A 376 -34.38 35.16 23.04
N MET A 377 -33.06 35.03 23.26
CA MET A 377 -32.48 35.12 24.61
C MET A 377 -32.69 36.51 25.24
N ARG A 378 -32.52 37.60 24.48
CA ARG A 378 -32.73 38.96 24.98
C ARG A 378 -34.20 39.21 25.32
N GLN A 379 -35.11 38.87 24.41
CA GLN A 379 -36.55 38.99 24.63
C GLN A 379 -37.02 38.14 25.82
N THR A 380 -36.52 36.91 25.94
CA THR A 380 -36.82 36.02 27.07
C THR A 380 -36.36 36.65 28.38
N LYS A 381 -35.11 37.15 28.44
CA LYS A 381 -34.57 37.82 29.61
C LYS A 381 -35.46 38.99 30.04
N GLN A 382 -35.87 39.84 29.09
CA GLN A 382 -36.71 40.99 29.38
C GLN A 382 -38.11 40.57 29.86
N ALA A 383 -38.72 39.57 29.23
CA ALA A 383 -40.03 39.05 29.61
C ALA A 383 -40.03 38.45 31.01
N LEU A 384 -38.98 37.71 31.40
CA LEU A 384 -38.83 37.16 32.74
C LEU A 384 -38.69 38.27 33.81
N ILE A 385 -37.87 39.30 33.55
CA ILE A 385 -37.71 40.46 34.45
C ILE A 385 -39.02 41.21 34.65
N ASN A 386 -39.76 41.43 33.55
CA ASN A 386 -41.06 42.09 33.57
C ASN A 386 -42.12 41.24 34.29
N GLY A 387 -42.07 39.92 34.13
CA GLY A 387 -42.91 38.95 34.83
C GLY A 387 -42.57 38.77 36.31
N GLY A 388 -41.51 39.43 36.80
CA GLY A 388 -41.10 39.37 38.19
C GLY A 388 -40.29 38.13 38.56
N ILE A 389 -39.87 37.32 37.58
CA ILE A 389 -39.02 36.15 37.78
C ILE A 389 -37.59 36.62 38.07
N SER A 390 -37.00 36.09 39.13
CA SER A 390 -35.62 36.36 39.49
C SER A 390 -34.65 35.59 38.59
N MET A 391 -33.56 36.23 38.21
CA MET A 391 -32.41 35.59 37.54
C MET A 391 -31.18 35.88 38.40
N PRO A 392 -30.96 35.09 39.47
CA PRO A 392 -29.92 35.37 40.45
C PRO A 392 -28.52 35.12 39.88
N ASP A 393 -27.55 35.86 40.41
CA ASP A 393 -26.13 35.57 40.23
C ASP A 393 -25.75 34.31 41.05
N GLU A 394 -24.51 33.84 40.94
CA GLU A 394 -24.01 32.72 41.74
C GLU A 394 -24.25 32.94 43.25
N ALA A 395 -25.05 32.06 43.86
CA ALA A 395 -25.25 32.03 45.30
C ALA A 395 -23.94 31.59 45.99
N ARG A 396 -23.57 32.32 47.05
CA ARG A 396 -22.42 31.98 47.90
C ARG A 396 -22.88 31.88 49.35
N GLU A 397 -22.66 30.72 49.94
CA GLU A 397 -22.80 30.56 51.39
C GLU A 397 -21.57 31.17 52.08
N VAL A 398 -21.80 32.13 52.98
CA VAL A 398 -20.75 32.71 53.82
C VAL A 398 -20.97 32.24 55.25
N ILE A 399 -20.13 31.30 55.69
CA ILE A 399 -20.13 30.79 57.06
C ILE A 399 -19.28 31.72 57.91
N PHE A 400 -19.82 32.19 59.04
CA PHE A 400 -19.10 32.99 60.04
C PHE A 400 -18.83 32.13 61.28
N PRO A 401 -17.68 31.44 61.38
CA PRO A 401 -17.47 30.44 62.44
C PRO A 401 -17.46 31.04 63.86
N GLN A 402 -17.06 32.31 63.99
CA GLN A 402 -17.00 33.03 65.26
C GLN A 402 -18.27 33.86 65.54
N GLY A 403 -19.32 33.70 64.72
CA GLY A 403 -20.52 34.53 64.78
C GLY A 403 -20.31 35.94 64.21
N LEU A 404 -21.41 36.68 64.05
CA LEU A 404 -21.41 38.06 63.58
C LEU A 404 -21.45 39.00 64.80
N PRO A 405 -20.49 39.93 64.97
CA PRO A 405 -20.59 40.96 66.00
C PRO A 405 -21.75 41.90 65.65
N LEU A 406 -22.85 41.80 66.38
CA LEU A 406 -24.01 42.68 66.24
C LEU A 406 -23.75 44.00 66.98
N TYR A 407 -23.46 45.06 66.24
CA TYR A 407 -23.48 46.42 66.78
C TYR A 407 -24.94 46.89 66.85
N ARG A 408 -25.45 47.12 68.07
CA ARG A 408 -26.75 47.76 68.27
C ARG A 408 -26.64 49.20 67.78
N ALA A 409 -27.28 49.51 66.66
CA ALA A 409 -27.42 50.89 66.21
C ALA A 409 -28.14 51.70 67.30
N GLU A 410 -27.64 52.90 67.59
CA GLU A 410 -28.28 53.79 68.56
C GLU A 410 -29.75 54.05 68.17
N PRO A 411 -30.66 54.14 69.15
CA PRO A 411 -32.09 54.36 68.90
C PRO A 411 -32.29 55.75 68.29
N GLY A 412 -32.34 55.81 66.95
CA GLY A 412 -32.49 57.04 66.19
C GLY A 412 -31.81 57.03 64.81
N GLY A 413 -30.87 56.11 64.57
CA GLY A 413 -30.24 55.94 63.27
C GLY A 413 -31.18 55.25 62.28
N LYS A 414 -31.66 55.97 61.25
CA LYS A 414 -32.36 55.33 60.12
C LYS A 414 -31.44 54.28 59.51
N PRO A 415 -31.88 53.03 59.32
CA PRO A 415 -31.06 52.03 58.65
C PRO A 415 -30.63 52.55 57.27
N PRO A 416 -29.37 52.30 56.84
CA PRO A 416 -28.95 52.66 55.50
C PRO A 416 -29.89 51.97 54.52
N VAL A 417 -30.69 52.77 53.80
CA VAL A 417 -31.59 52.28 52.78
C VAL A 417 -30.69 51.64 51.71
N ALA A 418 -30.72 50.31 51.62
CA ALA A 418 -30.06 49.61 50.53
C ALA A 418 -30.51 50.27 49.22
N PRO A 419 -29.58 50.65 48.31
CA PRO A 419 -29.96 51.34 47.09
C PRO A 419 -30.96 50.45 46.35
N LYS A 420 -32.21 50.91 46.25
CA LYS A 420 -33.23 50.21 45.45
C LYS A 420 -32.66 50.11 44.04
N ARG A 421 -32.25 48.91 43.61
CA ARG A 421 -31.89 48.64 42.22
C ARG A 421 -33.07 49.12 41.37
N ARG A 422 -32.89 50.22 40.64
CA ARG A 422 -33.89 50.71 39.69
C ARG A 422 -34.10 49.60 38.68
N LYS A 423 -35.28 48.97 38.69
CA LYS A 423 -35.69 48.15 37.54
C LYS A 423 -35.63 49.07 36.31
N PRO A 424 -34.90 48.68 35.25
CA PRO A 424 -34.94 49.40 33.99
C PRO A 424 -36.41 49.59 33.56
N PRO A 425 -36.76 50.72 32.95
CA PRO A 425 -38.11 50.93 32.44
C PRO A 425 -38.46 49.80 31.45
N PRO A 426 -39.72 49.31 31.46
CA PRO A 426 -40.16 48.31 30.50
C PRO A 426 -40.11 48.94 29.11
N SER A 427 -39.15 48.52 28.30
CA SER A 427 -39.14 48.79 26.86
C SER A 427 -39.44 47.48 26.16
N ALA A 428 -40.36 47.51 25.20
CA ALA A 428 -40.57 46.38 24.30
C ALA A 428 -39.32 46.27 23.43
N GLU A 429 -38.55 45.21 23.61
CA GLU A 429 -37.42 44.93 22.72
C GLU A 429 -37.93 44.55 21.33
N SER A 430 -37.27 45.05 20.28
CA SER A 430 -37.55 44.66 18.91
C SER A 430 -37.08 43.23 18.61
N ASP A 431 -37.67 42.62 17.58
CA ASP A 431 -37.32 41.28 17.08
C ASP A 431 -35.86 41.15 16.64
N ALA A 432 -35.24 42.25 16.23
CA ALA A 432 -33.81 42.33 15.97
C ALA A 432 -33.26 43.69 16.38
N THR A 433 -32.01 43.73 16.80
CA THR A 433 -31.25 44.96 17.06
C THR A 433 -30.29 45.25 15.92
N HIS A 434 -29.89 46.53 15.79
CA HIS A 434 -28.85 46.93 14.84
C HIS A 434 -27.53 46.19 15.08
N ALA A 435 -27.19 45.89 16.33
CA ALA A 435 -25.97 45.15 16.68
C ALA A 435 -26.00 43.69 16.24
N GLU A 436 -27.17 43.07 16.11
CA GLU A 436 -27.34 41.71 15.58
C GLU A 436 -27.25 41.67 14.04
N GLY A 437 -27.32 42.82 13.37
CA GLY A 437 -27.28 42.88 11.90
C GLY A 437 -28.50 42.24 11.24
N GLY A 438 -29.65 42.26 11.92
CA GLY A 438 -30.87 41.56 11.49
C GLY A 438 -30.91 40.09 11.91
N LEU A 439 -31.82 39.31 11.33
CA LEU A 439 -31.96 37.87 11.59
C LEU A 439 -31.61 37.00 10.38
N ALA A 440 -31.27 37.60 9.24
CA ALA A 440 -31.06 36.87 7.99
C ALA A 440 -29.84 35.91 8.09
N SER A 441 -29.94 34.78 7.40
CA SER A 441 -28.79 33.88 7.18
C SER A 441 -27.71 34.60 6.37
N GLU A 442 -26.45 34.32 6.70
CA GLU A 442 -25.26 34.88 6.03
C GLU A 442 -24.69 33.94 4.96
N ASP A 443 -25.27 32.75 4.80
CA ASP A 443 -24.72 31.68 3.96
C ASP A 443 -24.59 32.11 2.48
N GLU A 444 -25.57 32.86 1.96
CA GLU A 444 -25.50 33.40 0.59
C GLU A 444 -24.44 34.49 0.41
N ASP A 445 -24.24 35.33 1.42
CA ASP A 445 -23.22 36.39 1.38
C ASP A 445 -21.82 35.77 1.42
N ILE A 446 -21.62 34.75 2.28
CA ILE A 446 -20.40 33.94 2.37
C ILE A 446 -20.12 33.25 1.03
N LEU A 447 -21.13 32.65 0.40
CA LEU A 447 -21.00 32.04 -0.93
C LEU A 447 -20.66 33.05 -2.02
N ARG A 448 -21.26 34.25 -2.00
CA ARG A 448 -20.93 35.33 -2.94
C ARG A 448 -19.48 35.78 -2.78
N GLU A 449 -19.02 35.94 -1.55
CA GLU A 449 -17.62 36.26 -1.27
C GLU A 449 -16.68 35.12 -1.69
N ALA A 450 -17.09 33.85 -1.51
CA ALA A 450 -16.39 32.67 -2.00
C ALA A 450 -16.18 32.68 -3.52
N GLY A 451 -17.25 32.99 -4.26
CA GLY A 451 -17.22 33.06 -5.72
C GLY A 451 -16.34 34.21 -6.23
N ALA A 452 -16.20 35.27 -5.44
CA ALA A 452 -15.27 36.37 -5.71
C ALA A 452 -13.84 36.06 -5.23
N ALA A 453 -13.68 35.17 -4.25
CA ALA A 453 -12.42 34.73 -3.72
C ALA A 453 -11.71 33.78 -4.69
N ARG A 454 -10.43 34.05 -4.95
CA ARG A 454 -9.61 33.26 -5.89
C ARG A 454 -9.38 31.87 -5.31
N THR A 455 -9.89 30.83 -5.97
CA THR A 455 -9.66 29.44 -5.53
C THR A 455 -8.18 29.08 -5.65
N ALA A 456 -7.69 28.20 -4.77
CA ALA A 456 -6.28 27.80 -4.77
C ALA A 456 -5.83 27.14 -6.09
N ASP A 457 -6.77 26.50 -6.81
CA ASP A 457 -6.52 25.86 -8.11
C ASP A 457 -6.36 26.88 -9.26
N GLU A 458 -6.90 28.11 -9.12
CA GLU A 458 -6.77 29.19 -10.11
C GLU A 458 -5.51 30.05 -9.93
N ARG A 459 -4.80 29.88 -8.81
CA ARG A 459 -3.52 30.57 -8.61
C ARG A 459 -2.44 29.92 -9.48
N GLU A 460 -1.82 30.73 -10.33
CA GLU A 460 -0.59 30.37 -11.04
C GLU A 460 0.55 30.12 -10.01
N ASN A 461 0.67 28.86 -9.61
CA ASN A 461 1.77 28.09 -9.03
C ASN A 461 2.69 28.72 -7.95
N LEU A 462 2.74 28.05 -6.77
CA LEU A 462 3.62 28.31 -5.62
C LEU A 462 5.04 27.68 -5.71
N LEU A 463 5.51 27.23 -6.88
CA LEU A 463 6.90 26.79 -7.10
C LEU A 463 7.49 27.28 -8.43
N LYS A 464 7.37 28.57 -8.76
CA LYS A 464 8.29 29.18 -9.74
C LYS A 464 9.67 29.34 -9.08
N GLY A 465 10.49 28.29 -9.11
CA GLY A 465 11.91 28.30 -8.79
C GLY A 465 12.33 27.51 -7.54
N SER A 466 12.53 26.19 -7.69
CA SER A 466 13.52 25.41 -6.92
C SER A 466 13.86 24.13 -7.65
#